data_AF-A0A8H2WUH1-F1
#
_entry.id   AF-A0A8H2WUH1-F1
#
_cell.length_a   1.000
_cell.length_b   1.000
_cell.length_c   1.000
_cell.angle_alpha   90.00
_cell.angle_beta   90.00
_cell.angle_gamma   90.00
#
_symmetry.space_group_name_H-M   'P 1'
#
loop_
_entity.id
_entity.type
_entity.pdbx_description
1 polymer ?
#
loop_
_entity_poly.entity_id
_entity_poly.type
_entity_poly.pdbx_seq_one_letter_code
_entity_poly.pdbx_strand_id
1 'polypeptide(L)'
;MAQSGLSRRRVGTSTPTPGDGDTFASSAPSPVGNSNGRTYGGGTALEGGGKIAYDPRDLETEGEGKSMPRLTILEEVLLLGIKDKQGYLSFWNDNISYALRGCILMELALRRRIGMVKDSARRRYPLPDRLIEVIDERQTGETILDEALKMIKASEKMGVGTWIDLMSGETWNVMKIGYQLKQVRERLAKGLVDKGVLRTEKTNFLLFDMATHPVADARTKDEVMNRVINLLTTRTTTVPDSALGKEGTQFRAVRAVCLVTSAYAASVLENALARLGYDAREAALSRCDDILAEFSAWPFGAREGGAEAQQRRRPSSGDGSSSIAELLRLARAEVGADGTEDVSIEIISAVLEVFTRMDNLL
;
A
#
# COMPACT_ATOMS: atom_id res chain seq x y z
N MET A 1 13.29 -58.52 25.17
CA MET A 1 13.01 -58.53 26.63
C MET A 1 13.71 -57.33 27.27
N ALA A 2 13.03 -56.73 28.25
CA ALA A 2 13.52 -55.83 29.31
C ALA A 2 13.93 -54.38 28.99
N GLN A 3 13.21 -53.50 29.70
CA GLN A 3 13.24 -52.03 29.84
C GLN A 3 14.44 -51.45 30.63
N SER A 4 14.56 -50.12 30.51
CA SER A 4 14.71 -49.14 31.61
C SER A 4 16.09 -48.84 32.20
N GLY A 5 16.37 -47.53 32.33
CA GLY A 5 17.26 -47.01 33.37
C GLY A 5 17.61 -45.52 33.23
N LEU A 6 16.72 -44.62 33.67
CA LEU A 6 17.03 -43.21 33.96
C LEU A 6 17.93 -43.08 35.20
N SER A 7 18.81 -42.07 35.25
CA SER A 7 19.18 -41.44 36.53
C SER A 7 19.59 -39.97 36.40
N ARG A 8 19.04 -39.16 37.30
CA ARG A 8 19.13 -37.70 37.46
C ARG A 8 20.41 -37.29 38.19
N ARG A 9 20.93 -36.09 37.89
CA ARG A 9 21.96 -35.40 38.68
C ARG A 9 21.32 -34.32 39.58
N ARG A 10 21.70 -34.35 40.87
CA ARG A 10 21.27 -33.44 41.95
C ARG A 10 22.18 -32.21 42.09
N VAL A 11 21.57 -31.23 42.77
CA VAL A 11 21.95 -29.87 43.21
C VAL A 11 23.14 -29.82 44.18
N GLY A 12 23.86 -28.69 44.20
CA GLY A 12 24.74 -28.25 45.29
C GLY A 12 24.48 -26.78 45.66
N THR A 13 24.26 -26.53 46.95
CA THR A 13 23.84 -25.30 47.63
C THR A 13 25.04 -24.55 48.23
N SER A 14 24.97 -23.21 48.35
CA SER A 14 25.90 -22.41 49.17
C SER A 14 25.16 -21.32 49.97
N THR A 15 25.55 -21.15 51.24
CA THR A 15 25.15 -20.10 52.22
C THR A 15 26.37 -19.80 53.14
N PRO A 16 26.36 -18.87 54.12
CA PRO A 16 26.88 -17.49 54.00
C PRO A 16 27.87 -17.09 55.13
N THR A 17 28.32 -15.84 55.15
CA THR A 17 29.15 -15.21 56.23
C THR A 17 28.46 -13.96 56.83
N PRO A 18 28.61 -13.65 58.15
CA PRO A 18 27.93 -12.54 58.82
C PRO A 18 28.85 -11.35 59.20
N GLY A 19 28.25 -10.18 59.48
CA GLY A 19 28.93 -9.04 60.14
C GLY A 19 28.10 -7.75 60.25
N ASP A 20 27.63 -7.49 61.47
CA ASP A 20 27.36 -6.22 62.20
C ASP A 20 26.49 -5.05 61.66
N GLY A 21 25.35 -4.85 62.34
CA GLY A 21 25.02 -3.69 63.20
C GLY A 21 24.95 -2.26 62.64
N ASP A 22 23.73 -1.72 62.46
CA ASP A 22 23.18 -0.63 63.31
C ASP A 22 21.80 -0.08 62.82
N THR A 23 20.89 0.01 63.79
CA THR A 23 19.72 0.90 64.03
C THR A 23 18.93 1.64 62.93
N PHE A 24 17.60 1.40 62.97
CA PHE A 24 16.42 2.29 62.82
C PHE A 24 16.31 3.25 61.61
N ALA A 25 15.29 3.01 60.75
CA ALA A 25 14.05 3.81 60.72
C ALA A 25 13.11 3.39 59.59
N SER A 26 11.87 3.11 59.97
CA SER A 26 10.68 2.90 59.16
C SER A 26 10.22 4.18 58.46
N SER A 27 9.78 4.06 57.20
CA SER A 27 8.82 4.99 56.58
C SER A 27 8.06 4.28 55.47
N ALA A 28 6.80 3.97 55.77
CA ALA A 28 5.78 3.53 54.84
C ALA A 28 5.08 4.79 54.22
N PRO A 29 4.07 4.66 53.35
CA PRO A 29 3.99 5.37 52.08
C PRO A 29 3.03 6.56 52.11
N SER A 30 2.91 7.29 51.00
CA SER A 30 1.78 8.19 50.77
C SER A 30 1.30 8.17 49.31
N PRO A 31 0.01 8.46 49.08
CA PRO A 31 -0.77 7.83 48.01
C PRO A 31 -1.37 8.84 47.00
N VAL A 32 -2.22 8.28 46.12
CA VAL A 32 -3.35 8.90 45.41
C VAL A 32 -3.10 9.34 43.96
N GLY A 33 -3.90 8.76 43.06
CA GLY A 33 -4.06 9.19 41.68
C GLY A 33 -4.97 8.24 40.89
N ASN A 34 -6.23 8.12 41.29
CA ASN A 34 -7.24 7.26 40.70
C ASN A 34 -7.71 7.79 39.33
N SER A 35 -7.59 6.98 38.27
CA SER A 35 -8.40 7.15 37.05
C SER A 35 -8.82 5.81 36.47
N ASN A 36 -10.08 5.47 36.72
CA ASN A 36 -10.82 4.36 36.12
C ASN A 36 -10.90 4.51 34.59
N GLY A 37 -10.32 3.55 33.87
CA GLY A 37 -10.59 3.30 32.46
C GLY A 37 -10.79 1.80 32.26
N ARG A 38 -12.04 1.34 32.33
CA ARG A 38 -12.45 -0.05 32.06
C ARG A 38 -12.10 -0.42 30.62
N THR A 39 -11.09 -1.26 30.43
CA THR A 39 -10.85 -2.00 29.18
C THR A 39 -11.49 -3.38 29.29
N TYR A 40 -12.49 -3.65 28.45
CA TYR A 40 -12.98 -5.02 28.21
C TYR A 40 -11.91 -5.77 27.40
N GLY A 41 -11.10 -6.56 28.09
CA GLY A 41 -10.21 -7.54 27.50
C GLY A 41 -10.97 -8.82 27.15
N GLY A 42 -11.37 -8.97 25.89
CA GLY A 42 -11.77 -10.25 25.30
C GLY A 42 -10.61 -10.86 24.52
N GLY A 43 -9.61 -11.37 25.23
CA GLY A 43 -8.44 -12.02 24.62
C GLY A 43 -8.75 -13.48 24.27
N THR A 44 -8.83 -13.79 22.98
CA THR A 44 -8.52 -15.14 22.51
C THR A 44 -7.03 -15.23 22.28
N ALA A 45 -6.37 -16.00 23.16
CA ALA A 45 -4.99 -16.38 23.01
C ALA A 45 -4.85 -17.32 21.81
N LEU A 46 -4.29 -16.82 20.71
CA LEU A 46 -3.56 -17.66 19.77
C LEU A 46 -2.06 -17.37 19.93
N GLU A 47 -1.36 -18.46 20.16
CA GLU A 47 0.02 -18.61 20.60
C GLU A 47 1.01 -18.20 19.50
N GLY A 48 2.04 -17.41 19.86
CA GLY A 48 3.32 -17.37 19.12
C GLY A 48 3.72 -16.10 18.34
N GLY A 49 3.02 -14.98 18.42
CA GLY A 49 3.44 -13.72 17.78
C GLY A 49 3.93 -12.69 18.79
N GLY A 50 5.21 -12.31 18.74
CA GLY A 50 5.77 -11.25 19.58
C GLY A 50 4.95 -9.97 19.47
N LYS A 51 4.37 -9.52 20.60
CA LYS A 51 3.69 -8.23 20.69
C LYS A 51 4.73 -7.14 20.51
N ILE A 52 4.83 -6.59 19.31
CA ILE A 52 5.53 -5.34 19.07
C ILE A 52 4.73 -4.28 19.83
N ALA A 53 5.28 -3.81 20.95
CA ALA A 53 4.71 -2.70 21.68
C ALA A 53 4.87 -1.45 20.80
N TYR A 54 3.74 -0.90 20.36
CA TYR A 54 3.65 0.26 19.50
C TYR A 54 3.36 1.48 20.39
N ASP A 55 4.25 2.47 20.41
CA ASP A 55 4.00 3.79 21.00
C ASP A 55 3.45 4.71 19.91
N PRO A 56 2.20 5.20 20.01
CA PRO A 56 1.59 6.11 19.03
C PRO A 56 2.42 7.37 18.74
N ARG A 57 3.30 7.77 19.67
CA ARG A 57 4.15 8.97 19.53
C ARG A 57 5.32 8.76 18.57
N ASP A 58 5.71 7.51 18.28
CA ASP A 58 6.77 7.22 17.30
C ASP A 58 6.31 7.46 15.85
N LEU A 59 5.00 7.60 15.60
CA LEU A 59 4.45 7.99 14.30
C LEU A 59 4.28 9.51 14.12
N GLU A 60 4.34 10.29 15.20
CA GLU A 60 3.99 11.70 15.19
C GLU A 60 5.24 12.58 15.09
N THR A 61 5.88 12.57 13.92
CA THR A 61 6.58 13.80 13.50
C THR A 61 5.50 14.78 13.07
N GLU A 62 5.41 15.96 13.72
CA GLU A 62 4.27 16.92 13.69
C GLU A 62 3.75 17.38 12.31
N GLY A 63 4.34 16.92 11.20
CA GLY A 63 3.92 17.18 9.81
C GLY A 63 3.52 15.95 8.97
N GLU A 64 4.04 14.74 9.23
CA GLU A 64 3.81 13.58 8.33
C GLU A 64 2.39 13.03 8.41
N GLY A 65 1.82 12.96 9.62
CA GLY A 65 0.46 12.45 9.82
C GLY A 65 -0.63 13.34 9.21
N LYS A 66 -0.36 14.64 9.00
CA LYS A 66 -1.33 15.59 8.42
C LYS A 66 -1.34 15.58 6.89
N SER A 67 -0.22 15.25 6.25
CA SER A 67 -0.10 15.22 4.79
C SER A 67 -0.45 13.87 4.17
N MET A 68 -0.51 12.80 4.96
CA MET A 68 -0.87 11.47 4.47
C MET A 68 -2.38 11.27 4.35
N PRO A 69 -2.87 10.61 3.28
CA PRO A 69 -4.28 10.26 3.18
C PRO A 69 -4.66 9.21 4.24
N ARG A 70 -5.94 9.22 4.65
CA ARG A 70 -6.50 8.23 5.59
C ARG A 70 -6.47 6.80 5.04
N LEU A 71 -6.69 6.67 3.73
CA LEU A 71 -6.67 5.39 3.01
C LEU A 71 -5.41 5.29 2.17
N THR A 72 -4.81 4.11 2.16
CA THR A 72 -3.74 3.75 1.22
C THR A 72 -4.33 3.48 -0.17
N ILE A 73 -3.50 3.54 -1.21
CA ILE A 73 -3.94 3.17 -2.57
C ILE A 73 -4.47 1.73 -2.61
N LEU A 74 -3.87 0.82 -1.83
CA LEU A 74 -4.28 -0.58 -1.72
C LEU A 74 -5.73 -0.70 -1.25
N GLU A 75 -6.07 0.06 -0.21
CA GLU A 75 -7.41 0.08 0.37
C GLU A 75 -8.43 0.73 -0.55
N GLU A 76 -8.05 1.81 -1.27
CA GLU A 76 -8.93 2.45 -2.25
C GLU A 76 -9.24 1.50 -3.42
N VAL A 77 -8.22 0.81 -3.97
CA VAL A 77 -8.40 -0.20 -5.02
C VAL A 77 -9.26 -1.37 -4.52
N LEU A 78 -9.01 -1.87 -3.31
CA LEU A 78 -9.83 -2.92 -2.70
C LEU A 78 -11.29 -2.46 -2.54
N LEU A 79 -11.50 -1.23 -2.08
CA LEU A 79 -12.83 -0.66 -1.82
C LEU A 79 -13.65 -0.52 -3.12
N LEU A 80 -13.01 -0.20 -4.25
CA LEU A 80 -13.65 -0.20 -5.57
C LEU A 80 -14.14 -1.60 -5.99
N GLY A 81 -13.46 -2.66 -5.56
CA GLY A 81 -13.85 -4.04 -5.83
C GLY A 81 -14.94 -4.60 -4.90
N ILE A 82 -15.15 -4.02 -3.71
CA ILE A 82 -16.09 -4.54 -2.70
C ILE A 82 -17.53 -4.17 -3.07
N LYS A 83 -18.47 -5.13 -2.95
CA LYS A 83 -19.90 -4.81 -3.06
C LYS A 83 -20.46 -4.26 -1.74
N ASP A 84 -21.29 -3.21 -1.82
CA ASP A 84 -21.72 -2.42 -0.67
C ASP A 84 -22.38 -3.24 0.44
N LYS A 85 -23.38 -4.06 0.07
CA LYS A 85 -24.19 -4.83 1.03
C LYS A 85 -23.57 -6.17 1.38
N GLN A 86 -22.86 -6.78 0.44
CA GLN A 86 -22.36 -8.13 0.59
C GLN A 86 -21.01 -8.19 1.30
N GLY A 87 -20.20 -7.13 1.23
CA GLY A 87 -18.94 -7.06 1.97
C GLY A 87 -17.85 -8.03 1.51
N TYR A 88 -18.02 -8.62 0.33
CA TYR A 88 -16.99 -9.36 -0.37
C TYR A 88 -16.73 -8.71 -1.73
N LEU A 89 -15.55 -8.96 -2.27
CA LEU A 89 -15.16 -8.48 -3.60
C LEU A 89 -16.04 -9.11 -4.67
N SER A 90 -16.45 -8.33 -5.66
CA SER A 90 -17.20 -8.86 -6.81
C SER A 90 -16.49 -10.06 -7.44
N PHE A 91 -15.16 -10.01 -7.51
CA PHE A 91 -14.30 -11.10 -7.93
C PHE A 91 -12.88 -10.85 -7.37
N TRP A 92 -12.26 -11.85 -6.72
CA TRP A 92 -10.84 -11.82 -6.37
C TRP A 92 -10.10 -12.72 -7.35
N ASN A 93 -9.21 -12.14 -8.14
CA ASN A 93 -8.43 -12.82 -9.16
C ASN A 93 -6.95 -12.49 -9.03
N ASP A 94 -6.14 -13.08 -9.89
CA ASP A 94 -4.70 -12.88 -9.88
C ASP A 94 -4.32 -11.45 -10.30
N ASN A 95 -5.13 -10.77 -11.14
CA ASN A 95 -4.92 -9.37 -11.50
C ASN A 95 -4.97 -8.42 -10.30
N ILE A 96 -6.04 -8.45 -9.49
CA ILE A 96 -6.11 -7.61 -8.28
C ILE A 96 -5.05 -8.02 -7.27
N SER A 97 -4.79 -9.32 -7.14
CA SER A 97 -3.75 -9.86 -6.25
C SER A 97 -2.38 -9.26 -6.62
N TYR A 98 -2.00 -9.30 -7.90
CA TYR A 98 -0.73 -8.82 -8.41
C TYR A 98 -0.64 -7.28 -8.40
N ALA A 99 -1.69 -6.59 -8.84
CA ALA A 99 -1.77 -5.12 -8.84
C ALA A 99 -1.62 -4.54 -7.42
N LEU A 100 -2.18 -5.19 -6.40
CA LEU A 100 -2.01 -4.78 -5.00
C LEU A 100 -0.54 -4.84 -4.54
N ARG A 101 0.29 -5.74 -5.08
CA ARG A 101 1.73 -5.75 -4.77
C ARG A 101 2.46 -4.58 -5.43
N GLY A 102 2.06 -4.20 -6.64
CA GLY A 102 2.49 -2.93 -7.23
C GLY A 102 2.09 -1.73 -6.37
N CYS A 103 0.86 -1.72 -5.85
CA CYS A 103 0.38 -0.67 -4.95
C CYS A 103 1.19 -0.57 -3.64
N ILE A 104 1.73 -1.68 -3.11
CA ILE A 104 2.64 -1.66 -1.95
C ILE A 104 3.88 -0.82 -2.26
N LEU A 105 4.53 -1.07 -3.39
CA LEU A 105 5.73 -0.34 -3.79
C LEU A 105 5.39 1.14 -4.07
N MET A 106 4.27 1.42 -4.73
CA MET A 106 3.81 2.79 -4.96
C MET A 106 3.57 3.54 -3.66
N GLU A 107 2.89 2.93 -2.69
CA GLU A 107 2.58 3.56 -1.41
C GLU A 107 3.85 3.79 -0.57
N LEU A 108 4.78 2.82 -0.55
CA LEU A 108 6.09 3.00 0.09
C LEU A 108 6.92 4.12 -0.56
N ALA A 109 6.88 4.22 -1.89
CA ALA A 109 7.58 5.27 -2.64
C ALA A 109 6.97 6.66 -2.37
N LEU A 110 5.64 6.78 -2.40
CA LEU A 110 4.93 8.03 -2.09
C LEU A 110 5.19 8.49 -0.64
N ARG A 111 5.38 7.53 0.28
CA ARG A 111 5.79 7.78 1.67
C ARG A 111 7.30 8.00 1.84
N ARG A 112 8.07 8.05 0.75
CA ARG A 112 9.54 8.21 0.76
C ARG A 112 10.26 7.19 1.64
N ARG A 113 9.76 5.94 1.70
CA ARG A 113 10.42 4.83 2.41
C ARG A 113 11.40 4.07 1.52
N ILE A 114 11.09 3.99 0.23
CA ILE A 114 11.95 3.35 -0.79
C ILE A 114 12.29 4.32 -1.91
N GLY A 115 13.40 4.05 -2.59
CA GLY A 115 13.86 4.78 -3.76
C GLY A 115 14.69 3.89 -4.68
N MET A 116 14.79 4.28 -5.95
CA MET A 116 15.76 3.70 -6.87
C MET A 116 17.17 3.84 -6.33
N VAL A 117 17.98 2.80 -6.49
CA VAL A 117 19.40 2.84 -6.15
C VAL A 117 20.07 3.94 -6.96
N LYS A 118 20.80 4.82 -6.26
CA LYS A 118 21.52 5.94 -6.89
C LYS A 118 22.74 5.45 -7.67
N ASP A 119 22.47 4.94 -8.86
CA ASP A 119 23.46 4.54 -9.85
C ASP A 119 23.19 5.29 -11.17
N SER A 120 24.23 5.94 -11.72
CA SER A 120 24.21 6.63 -13.01
C SER A 120 23.88 5.67 -14.16
N ALA A 121 24.31 4.41 -14.03
CA ALA A 121 24.09 3.37 -15.02
C ALA A 121 22.65 2.85 -15.06
N ARG A 122 21.82 3.11 -14.04
CA ARG A 122 20.47 2.53 -13.93
C ARG A 122 19.58 2.85 -15.13
N ARG A 123 19.79 4.01 -15.75
CA ARG A 123 19.03 4.48 -16.93
C ARG A 123 19.26 3.61 -18.18
N ARG A 124 20.27 2.73 -18.17
CA ARG A 124 20.51 1.74 -19.23
C ARG A 124 19.53 0.56 -19.16
N TYR A 125 18.89 0.36 -18.00
CA TYR A 125 17.94 -0.72 -17.78
C TYR A 125 16.49 -0.21 -17.93
N PRO A 126 15.57 -1.05 -18.40
CA PRO A 126 14.12 -0.79 -18.36
C PRO A 126 13.66 -0.44 -16.94
N LEU A 127 12.57 0.34 -16.77
CA LEU A 127 12.15 0.80 -15.44
C LEU A 127 11.90 -0.36 -14.45
N PRO A 128 11.22 -1.47 -14.83
CA PRO A 128 10.95 -2.59 -13.93
C PRO A 128 12.22 -3.29 -13.43
N ASP A 129 13.31 -3.22 -14.19
CA ASP A 129 14.57 -3.88 -13.87
C ASP A 129 15.49 -3.02 -12.99
N ARG A 130 15.14 -1.74 -12.78
CA ARG A 130 15.92 -0.83 -11.93
C ARG A 130 15.80 -1.22 -10.47
N LEU A 131 16.96 -1.33 -9.82
CA LEU A 131 17.07 -1.77 -8.43
C LEU A 131 16.53 -0.73 -7.46
N ILE A 132 15.85 -1.18 -6.41
CA ILE A 132 15.38 -0.32 -5.32
C ILE A 132 16.14 -0.58 -4.01
N GLU A 133 16.15 0.42 -3.14
CA GLU A 133 16.67 0.35 -1.78
C GLU A 133 15.77 1.10 -0.79
N VAL A 134 15.89 0.74 0.50
CA VAL A 134 15.22 1.46 1.58
C VAL A 134 16.00 2.76 1.86
N ILE A 135 15.29 3.89 1.81
CA ILE A 135 15.84 5.22 2.11
C ILE A 135 15.43 5.73 3.49
N ASP A 136 14.31 5.23 4.02
CA ASP A 136 13.81 5.55 5.35
C ASP A 136 13.10 4.33 5.94
N GLU A 137 13.46 3.99 7.17
CA GLU A 137 13.02 2.77 7.87
C GLU A 137 11.85 3.00 8.82
N ARG A 138 11.40 4.26 8.96
CA ARG A 138 10.29 4.60 9.84
C ARG A 138 9.04 3.82 9.46
N GLN A 139 8.40 3.23 10.47
CA GLN A 139 7.16 2.50 10.30
C GLN A 139 6.08 3.41 9.70
N THR A 140 5.23 2.80 8.89
CA THR A 140 4.14 3.46 8.18
C THR A 140 2.82 3.39 8.94
N GLY A 141 2.74 2.51 9.94
CA GLY A 141 1.52 2.17 10.68
C GLY A 141 0.65 1.14 9.95
N GLU A 142 1.01 0.76 8.71
CA GLU A 142 0.30 -0.21 7.89
C GLU A 142 1.06 -1.53 7.88
N THR A 143 0.50 -2.58 8.50
CA THR A 143 1.23 -3.83 8.73
C THR A 143 1.81 -4.47 7.46
N ILE A 144 1.12 -4.37 6.32
CA ILE A 144 1.58 -4.94 5.04
C ILE A 144 2.74 -4.12 4.47
N LEU A 145 2.68 -2.79 4.57
CA LEU A 145 3.75 -1.92 4.08
C LEU A 145 5.01 -2.12 4.93
N ASP A 146 4.86 -2.22 6.26
CA ASP A 146 5.98 -2.41 7.18
C ASP A 146 6.66 -3.78 7.02
N GLU A 147 5.87 -4.82 6.72
CA GLU A 147 6.40 -6.14 6.39
C GLU A 147 7.18 -6.13 5.08
N ALA A 148 6.63 -5.52 4.03
CA ALA A 148 7.33 -5.35 2.75
C ALA A 148 8.61 -4.50 2.91
N LEU A 149 8.55 -3.41 3.67
CA LEU A 149 9.71 -2.55 3.94
C LEU A 149 10.83 -3.32 4.65
N LYS A 150 10.48 -4.10 5.67
CA LYS A 150 11.43 -4.98 6.39
C LYS A 150 12.04 -6.03 5.46
N MET A 151 11.23 -6.61 4.58
CA MET A 151 11.68 -7.60 3.61
C MET A 151 12.66 -6.99 2.60
N ILE A 152 12.35 -5.81 2.05
CA ILE A 152 13.23 -5.08 1.11
C ILE A 152 14.55 -4.74 1.78
N LYS A 153 14.54 -4.26 3.03
CA LYS A 153 15.74 -3.93 3.78
C LYS A 153 16.66 -5.14 4.00
N ALA A 154 16.09 -6.29 4.36
CA ALA A 154 16.86 -7.48 4.74
C ALA A 154 17.44 -8.25 3.55
N SER A 155 17.09 -7.85 2.32
CA SER A 155 17.39 -8.59 1.10
C SER A 155 18.43 -7.88 0.25
N GLU A 156 18.96 -8.60 -0.75
CA GLU A 156 19.74 -7.95 -1.80
C GLU A 156 18.87 -6.96 -2.60
N LYS A 157 19.52 -5.97 -3.21
CA LYS A 157 18.87 -4.98 -4.07
C LYS A 157 18.33 -5.70 -5.31
N MET A 158 17.03 -5.62 -5.54
CA MET A 158 16.33 -6.24 -6.67
C MET A 158 15.49 -5.22 -7.43
N GLY A 159 15.15 -5.55 -8.67
CA GLY A 159 14.31 -4.73 -9.54
C GLY A 159 12.87 -4.60 -9.04
N VAL A 160 12.19 -3.54 -9.43
CA VAL A 160 10.77 -3.30 -9.12
C VAL A 160 9.89 -4.48 -9.56
N GLY A 161 10.04 -4.96 -10.80
CA GLY A 161 9.27 -6.09 -11.31
C GLY A 161 9.50 -7.37 -10.49
N THR A 162 10.76 -7.66 -10.19
CA THR A 162 11.13 -8.81 -9.34
C THR A 162 10.47 -8.74 -7.96
N TRP A 163 10.42 -7.56 -7.34
CA TRP A 163 9.74 -7.40 -6.04
C TRP A 163 8.24 -7.69 -6.12
N ILE A 164 7.58 -7.27 -7.20
CA ILE A 164 6.15 -7.55 -7.41
C ILE A 164 5.93 -9.04 -7.60
N ASP A 165 6.76 -9.73 -8.41
CA ASP A 165 6.68 -11.18 -8.62
C ASP A 165 6.90 -11.96 -7.33
N LEU A 166 7.93 -11.59 -6.55
CA LEU A 166 8.26 -12.22 -5.29
C LEU A 166 7.14 -12.08 -4.25
N MET A 167 6.60 -10.87 -4.09
CA MET A 167 5.52 -10.61 -3.13
C MET A 167 4.19 -11.24 -3.55
N SER A 168 3.99 -11.48 -4.84
CA SER A 168 2.81 -12.16 -5.41
C SER A 168 2.95 -13.68 -5.32
N GLY A 169 4.18 -14.20 -5.37
CA GLY A 169 4.45 -15.65 -5.40
C GLY A 169 4.59 -16.21 -6.82
N GLU A 170 4.80 -15.36 -7.83
CA GLU A 170 4.94 -15.72 -9.24
C GLU A 170 6.36 -16.21 -9.59
N THR A 171 7.28 -16.22 -8.62
CA THR A 171 8.65 -16.70 -8.82
C THR A 171 8.75 -18.22 -8.73
N TRP A 172 9.58 -18.81 -9.59
CA TRP A 172 9.99 -20.21 -9.49
C TRP A 172 11.22 -20.41 -8.59
N ASN A 173 11.77 -19.34 -8.01
CA ASN A 173 12.96 -19.44 -7.16
C ASN A 173 12.61 -19.94 -5.75
N VAL A 174 12.87 -21.23 -5.49
CA VAL A 174 12.60 -21.89 -4.21
C VAL A 174 13.27 -21.20 -3.02
N MET A 175 14.47 -20.61 -3.22
CA MET A 175 15.18 -19.90 -2.15
C MET A 175 14.47 -18.59 -1.74
N LYS A 176 13.58 -18.06 -2.60
CA LYS A 176 12.84 -16.81 -2.38
C LYS A 176 11.34 -17.06 -2.17
N ILE A 177 10.91 -18.29 -1.93
CA ILE A 177 9.49 -18.63 -1.68
C ILE A 177 8.92 -17.94 -0.42
N GLY A 178 9.78 -17.57 0.53
CA GLY A 178 9.39 -16.87 1.76
C GLY A 178 9.02 -15.40 1.57
N TYR A 179 9.15 -14.86 0.36
CA TYR A 179 8.89 -13.44 0.07
C TYR A 179 7.41 -13.16 -0.25
N GLN A 180 6.61 -14.20 -0.48
CA GLN A 180 5.20 -14.04 -0.79
C GLN A 180 4.44 -13.46 0.42
N LEU A 181 3.76 -12.33 0.19
CA LEU A 181 2.89 -11.75 1.20
C LEU A 181 1.59 -12.55 1.27
N LYS A 182 1.28 -13.02 2.48
CA LYS A 182 0.11 -13.87 2.75
C LYS A 182 -1.05 -13.05 3.32
N GLN A 183 -2.26 -13.54 3.08
CA GLN A 183 -3.50 -13.00 3.67
C GLN A 183 -3.70 -11.49 3.37
N VAL A 184 -3.26 -11.03 2.19
CA VAL A 184 -3.29 -9.61 1.81
C VAL A 184 -4.72 -9.08 1.84
N ARG A 185 -5.68 -9.83 1.29
CA ARG A 185 -7.09 -9.46 1.27
C ARG A 185 -7.65 -9.27 2.67
N GLU A 186 -7.44 -10.24 3.55
CA GLU A 186 -7.96 -10.27 4.91
C GLU A 186 -7.36 -9.15 5.75
N ARG A 187 -6.06 -8.89 5.60
CA ARG A 187 -5.35 -7.82 6.31
C ARG A 187 -5.77 -6.43 5.85
N LEU A 188 -5.98 -6.22 4.54
CA LEU A 188 -6.53 -4.97 4.02
C LEU A 188 -7.98 -4.76 4.46
N ALA A 189 -8.82 -5.80 4.43
CA ALA A 189 -10.18 -5.72 4.93
C ALA A 189 -10.20 -5.37 6.43
N LYS A 190 -9.31 -5.98 7.22
CA LYS A 190 -9.13 -5.62 8.63
C LYS A 190 -8.70 -4.15 8.80
N GLY A 191 -7.76 -3.65 8.01
CA GLY A 191 -7.36 -2.24 8.03
C GLY A 191 -8.54 -1.29 7.75
N LEU A 192 -9.38 -1.61 6.76
CA LEU A 192 -10.59 -0.85 6.47
C LEU A 192 -11.66 -0.93 7.58
N VAL A 193 -11.75 -2.05 8.31
CA VAL A 193 -12.62 -2.18 9.50
C VAL A 193 -12.10 -1.34 10.65
N ASP A 194 -10.79 -1.41 10.94
CA ASP A 194 -10.16 -0.64 12.00
C ASP A 194 -10.25 0.87 11.71
N LYS A 195 -10.26 1.27 10.43
CA LYS A 195 -10.54 2.64 9.97
C LYS A 195 -12.03 2.99 9.95
N GLY A 196 -12.95 2.06 10.20
CA GLY A 196 -14.40 2.31 10.22
C GLY A 196 -15.05 2.51 8.86
N VAL A 197 -14.39 2.14 7.76
CA VAL A 197 -14.96 2.18 6.40
C VAL A 197 -15.80 0.94 6.14
N LEU A 198 -15.32 -0.22 6.59
CA LEU A 198 -16.08 -1.47 6.63
C LEU A 198 -16.52 -1.76 8.06
N ARG A 199 -17.51 -2.62 8.21
CA ARG A 199 -17.89 -3.23 9.50
C ARG A 199 -17.82 -4.73 9.38
N THR A 200 -17.55 -5.42 10.48
CA THR A 200 -17.64 -6.88 10.52
C THR A 200 -19.08 -7.28 10.84
N GLU A 201 -19.68 -8.06 9.94
CA GLU A 201 -20.95 -8.72 10.18
C GLU A 201 -20.76 -10.24 10.19
N LYS A 202 -21.55 -10.92 11.02
CA LYS A 202 -21.61 -12.39 11.02
C LYS A 202 -22.78 -12.80 10.14
N THR A 203 -22.49 -13.32 8.95
CA THR A 203 -23.51 -13.84 8.06
C THR A 203 -23.68 -15.33 8.33
N ASN A 204 -24.89 -15.73 8.73
CA ASN A 204 -25.20 -17.13 9.00
C ASN A 204 -25.62 -17.82 7.70
N PHE A 205 -24.89 -18.86 7.30
CA PHE A 205 -25.30 -19.78 6.25
C PHE A 205 -25.89 -21.04 6.87
N LEU A 206 -26.61 -21.84 6.09
CA LEU A 206 -27.29 -23.05 6.58
C LEU A 206 -26.36 -24.01 7.34
N LEU A 207 -25.07 -24.05 6.98
CA LEU A 207 -24.09 -25.01 7.51
C LEU A 207 -22.93 -24.38 8.29
N PHE A 208 -22.75 -23.06 8.22
CA PHE A 208 -21.63 -22.37 8.86
C PHE A 208 -21.90 -20.87 8.93
N ASP A 209 -21.16 -20.18 9.80
CA ASP A 209 -21.17 -18.73 9.85
C ASP A 209 -19.90 -18.18 9.22
N MET A 210 -20.02 -17.09 8.46
CA MET A 210 -18.90 -16.43 7.81
C MET A 210 -18.84 -14.96 8.21
N ALA A 211 -17.65 -14.48 8.56
CA ALA A 211 -17.43 -13.06 8.73
C ALA A 211 -17.45 -12.38 7.36
N THR A 212 -18.34 -11.41 7.20
CA THR A 212 -18.41 -10.53 6.02
C THR A 212 -18.08 -9.11 6.42
N HIS A 213 -17.62 -8.32 5.44
CA HIS A 213 -17.12 -6.96 5.70
C HIS A 213 -17.88 -5.91 4.85
N PRO A 214 -19.20 -5.72 5.05
CA PRO A 214 -19.96 -4.75 4.27
C PRO A 214 -19.53 -3.30 4.54
N VAL A 215 -19.82 -2.43 3.58
CA VAL A 215 -19.44 -1.01 3.65
C VAL A 215 -20.25 -0.32 4.72
N ALA A 216 -19.59 0.18 5.76
CA ALA A 216 -20.18 0.94 6.86
C ALA A 216 -20.28 2.44 6.53
N ASP A 217 -19.23 2.98 5.91
CA ASP A 217 -19.19 4.37 5.45
C ASP A 217 -19.27 4.45 3.93
N ALA A 218 -20.51 4.51 3.42
CA ALA A 218 -20.78 4.66 1.99
C ALA A 218 -20.22 5.97 1.42
N ARG A 219 -20.11 7.03 2.24
CA ARG A 219 -19.60 8.34 1.79
C ARG A 219 -18.14 8.24 1.39
N THR A 220 -17.31 7.60 2.21
CA THR A 220 -15.90 7.35 1.86
C THR A 220 -15.78 6.59 0.54
N LYS A 221 -16.60 5.56 0.32
CA LYS A 221 -16.59 4.82 -0.95
C LYS A 221 -17.05 5.68 -2.14
N ASP A 222 -18.12 6.45 -1.98
CA ASP A 222 -18.62 7.37 -3.01
C ASP A 222 -17.59 8.46 -3.35
N GLU A 223 -16.83 8.96 -2.38
CA GLU A 223 -15.72 9.90 -2.61
C GLU A 223 -14.62 9.28 -3.49
N VAL A 224 -14.21 8.03 -3.24
CA VAL A 224 -13.25 7.32 -4.10
C VAL A 224 -13.81 7.15 -5.51
N MET A 225 -15.06 6.69 -5.64
CA MET A 225 -15.71 6.53 -6.94
C MET A 225 -15.82 7.85 -7.70
N ASN A 226 -16.19 8.93 -7.03
CA ASN A 226 -16.32 10.25 -7.64
C ASN A 226 -14.97 10.80 -8.10
N ARG A 227 -13.88 10.60 -7.36
CA ARG A 227 -12.53 10.99 -7.81
C ARG A 227 -12.15 10.29 -9.11
N VAL A 228 -12.38 8.97 -9.18
CA VAL A 228 -12.14 8.15 -10.37
C VAL A 228 -12.98 8.64 -11.55
N ILE A 229 -14.29 8.79 -11.37
CA ILE A 229 -15.20 9.27 -12.43
C ILE A 229 -14.77 10.65 -12.90
N ASN A 230 -14.57 11.59 -11.98
CA ASN A 230 -14.20 12.96 -12.32
C ASN A 230 -12.89 13.00 -13.12
N LEU A 231 -11.86 12.24 -12.72
CA LEU A 231 -10.59 12.22 -13.43
C LEU A 231 -10.73 11.65 -14.86
N LEU A 232 -11.53 10.59 -15.02
CA LEU A 232 -11.68 9.88 -16.29
C LEU A 232 -12.75 10.45 -17.22
N THR A 233 -13.67 11.28 -16.72
CA THR A 233 -14.70 11.93 -17.54
C THR A 233 -14.48 13.43 -17.69
N THR A 234 -13.34 13.95 -17.22
CA THR A 234 -12.98 15.38 -17.39
C THR A 234 -12.91 15.71 -18.88
N ARG A 235 -13.74 16.69 -19.29
CA ARG A 235 -13.74 17.25 -20.64
C ARG A 235 -13.05 18.61 -20.73
N THR A 236 -12.79 19.24 -19.59
CA THR A 236 -12.11 20.54 -19.51
C THR A 236 -10.61 20.38 -19.55
N THR A 237 -9.88 21.38 -20.03
CA THR A 237 -8.42 21.44 -19.97
C THR A 237 -7.88 21.35 -18.53
N THR A 238 -8.63 21.87 -17.55
CA THR A 238 -8.25 21.82 -16.14
C THR A 238 -8.71 20.52 -15.48
N VAL A 239 -7.83 19.89 -14.71
CA VAL A 239 -8.20 18.76 -13.83
C VAL A 239 -9.03 19.30 -12.66
N PRO A 240 -10.26 18.81 -12.42
CA PRO A 240 -11.09 19.30 -11.34
C PRO A 240 -10.52 18.89 -9.97
N ASP A 241 -10.61 19.77 -8.97
CA ASP A 241 -10.14 19.45 -7.61
C ASP A 241 -10.84 18.25 -6.99
N SER A 242 -12.09 17.97 -7.40
CA SER A 242 -12.86 16.80 -6.99
C SER A 242 -12.38 15.48 -7.63
N ALA A 243 -11.49 15.54 -8.63
CA ALA A 243 -10.75 14.38 -9.11
C ALA A 243 -9.48 14.12 -8.27
N LEU A 244 -9.01 15.15 -7.56
CA LEU A 244 -7.85 15.09 -6.70
C LEU A 244 -8.26 14.73 -5.27
N GLY A 245 -7.35 14.16 -4.48
CA GLY A 245 -7.59 13.88 -3.06
C GLY A 245 -7.83 15.15 -2.23
N LYS A 246 -8.01 15.02 -0.92
CA LYS A 246 -8.16 16.15 0.00
C LYS A 246 -7.00 17.16 -0.14
N GLU A 247 -7.30 18.45 -0.09
CA GLU A 247 -6.27 19.51 -0.08
C GLU A 247 -5.29 19.32 1.09
N GLY A 248 -4.01 19.60 0.86
CA GLY A 248 -2.93 19.36 1.81
C GLY A 248 -2.39 17.91 1.82
N THR A 249 -3.02 16.99 1.09
CA THR A 249 -2.46 15.63 0.90
C THR A 249 -1.19 15.71 0.05
N GLN A 250 -0.18 14.91 0.39
CA GLN A 250 1.05 14.80 -0.38
C GLN A 250 0.82 14.10 -1.72
N PHE A 251 1.40 14.61 -2.80
CA PHE A 251 1.34 14.04 -4.16
C PHE A 251 -0.11 13.76 -4.64
N ARG A 252 -1.02 14.73 -4.54
CA ARG A 252 -2.45 14.56 -4.88
C ARG A 252 -2.64 14.08 -6.32
N ALA A 253 -1.93 14.69 -7.27
CA ALA A 253 -2.04 14.35 -8.68
C ALA A 253 -1.44 12.97 -8.96
N VAL A 254 -0.25 12.67 -8.44
CA VAL A 254 0.38 11.35 -8.61
C VAL A 254 -0.46 10.24 -7.97
N ARG A 255 -1.05 10.48 -6.78
CA ARG A 255 -1.95 9.52 -6.11
C ARG A 255 -3.24 9.28 -6.90
N ALA A 256 -3.80 10.33 -7.51
CA ALA A 256 -4.97 10.19 -8.37
C ALA A 256 -4.66 9.31 -9.60
N VAL A 257 -3.48 9.49 -10.21
CA VAL A 257 -2.97 8.62 -11.28
C VAL A 257 -2.82 7.19 -10.80
N CYS A 258 -2.10 6.97 -9.67
CA CYS A 258 -1.87 5.63 -9.13
C CYS A 258 -3.20 4.91 -8.84
N LEU A 259 -4.22 5.60 -8.32
CA LEU A 259 -5.52 5.01 -8.06
C LEU A 259 -6.18 4.50 -9.34
N VAL A 260 -6.30 5.34 -10.38
CA VAL A 260 -7.02 4.94 -11.60
C VAL A 260 -6.29 3.85 -12.37
N THR A 261 -4.96 3.94 -12.49
CA THR A 261 -4.16 2.96 -13.21
C THR A 261 -4.06 1.63 -12.45
N SER A 262 -3.96 1.66 -11.13
CA SER A 262 -3.98 0.43 -10.31
C SER A 262 -5.36 -0.23 -10.35
N ALA A 263 -6.45 0.55 -10.28
CA ALA A 263 -7.80 0.02 -10.40
C ALA A 263 -8.06 -0.59 -11.79
N TYR A 264 -7.47 -0.01 -12.83
CA TYR A 264 -7.51 -0.54 -14.19
C TYR A 264 -6.77 -1.87 -14.30
N ALA A 265 -5.50 -1.91 -13.86
CA ALA A 265 -4.67 -3.12 -13.85
C ALA A 265 -5.28 -4.25 -12.97
N ALA A 266 -5.95 -3.88 -11.88
CA ALA A 266 -6.67 -4.81 -11.01
C ALA A 266 -8.02 -5.30 -11.57
N SER A 267 -8.44 -4.81 -12.75
CA SER A 267 -9.74 -5.11 -13.35
C SER A 267 -10.94 -4.78 -12.46
N VAL A 268 -10.83 -3.72 -11.63
CA VAL A 268 -11.91 -3.24 -10.75
C VAL A 268 -12.40 -1.83 -11.08
N LEU A 269 -11.75 -1.14 -12.03
CA LEU A 269 -12.11 0.22 -12.42
C LEU A 269 -13.56 0.34 -12.91
N GLU A 270 -14.04 -0.64 -13.68
CA GLU A 270 -15.40 -0.65 -14.23
C GLU A 270 -16.50 -0.59 -13.16
N ASN A 271 -16.23 -1.07 -11.94
CA ASN A 271 -17.18 -0.98 -10.82
C ASN A 271 -17.50 0.48 -10.47
N ALA A 272 -16.53 1.40 -10.59
CA ALA A 272 -16.75 2.83 -10.39
C ALA A 272 -17.54 3.46 -11.56
N LEU A 273 -17.36 2.92 -12.77
CA LEU A 273 -17.96 3.43 -14.01
C LEU A 273 -19.32 2.79 -14.32
N ALA A 274 -19.84 1.94 -13.42
CA ALA A 274 -21.08 1.20 -13.62
C ALA A 274 -22.31 2.11 -13.87
N ARG A 275 -22.30 3.33 -13.32
CA ARG A 275 -23.37 4.33 -13.50
C ARG A 275 -23.30 5.09 -14.83
N LEU A 276 -22.18 5.00 -15.55
CA LEU A 276 -22.01 5.67 -16.84
C LEU A 276 -22.66 4.86 -17.96
N GLY A 277 -23.13 5.55 -19.01
CA GLY A 277 -23.53 4.91 -20.26
C GLY A 277 -22.35 4.24 -20.97
N TYR A 278 -22.64 3.31 -21.89
CA TYR A 278 -21.64 2.50 -22.59
C TYR A 278 -20.52 3.35 -23.22
N ASP A 279 -20.87 4.34 -24.04
CA ASP A 279 -19.89 5.20 -24.73
C ASP A 279 -19.00 5.98 -23.76
N ALA A 280 -19.56 6.45 -22.65
CA ALA A 280 -18.81 7.19 -21.64
C ALA A 280 -17.85 6.27 -20.84
N ARG A 281 -18.20 5.00 -20.68
CA ARG A 281 -17.34 4.00 -20.04
C ARG A 281 -16.15 3.65 -20.93
N GLU A 282 -16.39 3.37 -22.21
CA GLU A 282 -15.32 3.10 -23.19
C GLU A 282 -14.36 4.29 -23.29
N ALA A 283 -14.89 5.51 -23.37
CA ALA A 283 -14.07 6.72 -23.37
C ALA A 283 -13.23 6.90 -22.08
N ALA A 284 -13.80 6.54 -20.92
CA ALA A 284 -13.09 6.59 -19.64
C ALA A 284 -11.97 5.55 -19.55
N LEU A 285 -12.19 4.33 -20.07
CA LEU A 285 -11.17 3.28 -20.14
C LEU A 285 -10.03 3.69 -21.09
N SER A 286 -10.36 4.14 -22.30
CA SER A 286 -9.37 4.64 -23.26
C SER A 286 -8.56 5.80 -22.70
N ARG A 287 -9.19 6.69 -21.93
CA ARG A 287 -8.46 7.77 -21.24
C ARG A 287 -7.56 7.24 -20.12
N CYS A 288 -7.96 6.18 -19.41
CA CYS A 288 -7.11 5.54 -18.42
C CYS A 288 -5.88 4.90 -19.06
N ASP A 289 -6.01 4.30 -20.24
CA ASP A 289 -4.88 3.81 -21.05
C ASP A 289 -3.92 4.94 -21.44
N ASP A 290 -4.45 6.07 -21.91
CA ASP A 290 -3.63 7.25 -22.25
C ASP A 290 -2.87 7.77 -21.02
N ILE A 291 -3.52 7.86 -19.85
CA ILE A 291 -2.88 8.23 -18.59
C ILE A 291 -1.79 7.21 -18.22
N LEU A 292 -2.09 5.92 -18.30
CA LEU A 292 -1.13 4.86 -17.99
C LEU A 292 0.12 4.98 -18.89
N ALA A 293 -0.06 5.19 -20.19
CA ALA A 293 1.03 5.31 -21.16
C ALA A 293 1.92 6.54 -20.93
N GLU A 294 1.35 7.67 -20.52
CA GLU A 294 2.12 8.89 -20.23
C GLU A 294 2.90 8.77 -18.91
N PHE A 295 2.38 8.05 -17.91
CA PHE A 295 3.00 7.93 -16.59
C PHE A 295 3.90 6.69 -16.44
N SER A 296 3.83 5.72 -17.35
CA SER A 296 4.74 4.55 -17.43
C SER A 296 6.12 4.87 -18.01
N ALA A 297 6.48 6.15 -18.13
CA ALA A 297 7.79 6.62 -18.55
C ALA A 297 8.37 7.59 -17.52
N TRP A 298 9.70 7.59 -17.37
CA TRP A 298 10.40 8.47 -16.43
C TRP A 298 11.45 9.35 -17.11
N PRO A 299 11.45 10.68 -16.88
CA PRO A 299 10.45 11.47 -16.17
C PRO A 299 9.03 11.34 -16.76
N PHE A 300 7.96 11.63 -16.00
CA PHE A 300 6.58 11.49 -16.49
C PHE A 300 6.38 12.16 -17.85
N GLY A 301 5.77 11.48 -18.82
CA GLY A 301 5.58 11.95 -20.20
C GLY A 301 6.86 11.99 -21.05
N ALA A 302 7.96 11.37 -20.59
CA ALA A 302 9.15 11.16 -21.41
C ALA A 302 8.82 10.18 -22.54
N ARG A 303 9.27 10.49 -23.75
CA ARG A 303 9.03 9.65 -24.94
C ARG A 303 10.32 8.89 -25.23
N GLU A 304 10.24 7.57 -25.31
CA GLU A 304 11.36 6.75 -25.78
C GLU A 304 11.68 7.10 -27.24
N GLY A 305 12.96 7.37 -27.55
CA GLY A 305 13.44 7.56 -28.94
C GLY A 305 13.77 9.00 -29.37
N GLY A 306 13.90 9.95 -28.46
CA GLY A 306 14.33 11.32 -28.80
C GLY A 306 13.32 12.09 -29.68
N ALA A 307 13.74 13.23 -30.22
CA ALA A 307 12.88 14.19 -30.94
C ALA A 307 12.13 13.60 -32.15
N GLU A 308 12.60 12.49 -32.74
CA GLU A 308 11.96 11.85 -33.89
C GLU A 308 10.75 10.96 -33.52
N ALA A 309 10.78 10.31 -32.34
CA ALA A 309 9.63 9.56 -31.81
C ALA A 309 8.48 10.48 -31.34
N GLN A 310 8.80 11.76 -31.10
CA GLN A 310 7.84 12.80 -30.75
C GLN A 310 6.80 13.05 -31.86
N GLN A 311 7.12 12.68 -33.11
CA GLN A 311 6.27 12.92 -34.28
C GLN A 311 5.38 11.73 -34.67
N ARG A 312 5.66 10.50 -34.20
CA ARG A 312 5.03 9.26 -34.70
C ARG A 312 3.78 8.80 -33.94
N ARG A 313 3.60 9.19 -32.68
CA ARG A 313 2.28 9.12 -32.02
C ARG A 313 1.63 10.49 -32.18
N ARG A 314 0.71 10.59 -33.16
CA ARG A 314 -0.24 11.71 -33.23
C ARG A 314 -0.89 11.82 -31.84
N PRO A 315 -0.84 12.97 -31.15
CA PRO A 315 -1.77 13.17 -30.06
C PRO A 315 -3.16 12.94 -30.65
N SER A 316 -3.95 12.08 -30.02
CA SER A 316 -5.39 12.05 -30.24
C SER A 316 -5.87 13.51 -30.24
N SER A 317 -6.33 14.00 -31.39
CA SER A 317 -6.77 15.38 -31.60
C SER A 317 -8.12 15.61 -30.92
N GLY A 318 -8.23 15.23 -29.65
CA GLY A 318 -9.40 15.37 -28.82
C GLY A 318 -9.10 16.23 -27.59
N ASP A 319 -10.13 16.92 -27.12
CA ASP A 319 -10.14 17.78 -25.94
C ASP A 319 -9.50 17.12 -24.69
N GLY A 320 -9.60 15.78 -24.59
CA GLY A 320 -9.01 14.96 -23.54
C GLY A 320 -7.48 15.03 -23.43
N SER A 321 -6.75 15.24 -24.53
CA SER A 321 -5.29 15.37 -24.55
C SER A 321 -4.80 16.58 -23.73
N SER A 322 -5.58 17.66 -23.74
CA SER A 322 -5.23 18.90 -23.04
C SER A 322 -5.25 18.74 -21.51
N SER A 323 -6.21 17.98 -21.01
CA SER A 323 -6.36 17.68 -19.58
C SER A 323 -5.34 16.68 -19.03
N ILE A 324 -4.85 15.75 -19.87
CA ILE A 324 -3.74 14.85 -19.50
C ILE A 324 -2.43 15.64 -19.43
N ALA A 325 -2.22 16.60 -20.34
CA ALA A 325 -1.09 17.51 -20.27
C ALA A 325 -1.09 18.35 -18.98
N GLU A 326 -2.27 18.82 -18.55
CA GLU A 326 -2.41 19.51 -17.25
C GLU A 326 -2.14 18.57 -16.07
N LEU A 327 -2.65 17.34 -16.11
CA LEU A 327 -2.37 16.32 -15.08
C LEU A 327 -0.87 16.04 -14.97
N LEU A 328 -0.17 15.91 -16.10
CA LEU A 328 1.29 15.78 -16.15
C LEU A 328 1.99 17.00 -15.56
N ARG A 329 1.51 18.21 -15.85
CA ARG A 329 2.05 19.46 -15.30
C ARG A 329 1.91 19.49 -13.77
N LEU A 330 0.73 19.15 -13.25
CA LEU A 330 0.47 19.07 -11.81
C LEU A 330 1.36 18.02 -11.14
N ALA A 331 1.43 16.82 -11.70
CA ALA A 331 2.27 15.75 -11.17
C ALA A 331 3.75 16.14 -11.17
N ARG A 332 4.28 16.72 -12.25
CA ARG A 332 5.67 17.20 -12.32
C ARG A 332 5.93 18.34 -11.32
N ALA A 333 4.96 19.23 -11.11
CA ALA A 333 5.08 20.29 -10.11
C ALA A 333 5.18 19.74 -8.68
N GLU A 334 4.48 18.63 -8.37
CA GLU A 334 4.58 17.96 -7.07
C GLU A 334 5.94 17.28 -6.85
N VAL A 335 6.62 16.85 -7.92
CA VAL A 335 7.98 16.27 -7.86
C VAL A 335 9.07 17.34 -7.73
N GLY A 336 8.79 18.57 -8.18
CA GLY A 336 9.73 19.71 -8.16
C GLY A 336 10.49 19.91 -9.47
N ALA A 337 11.06 21.10 -9.66
CA ALA A 337 11.67 21.54 -10.92
C ALA A 337 12.90 20.69 -11.35
N ASP A 338 13.63 20.10 -10.40
CA ASP A 338 14.75 19.18 -10.64
C ASP A 338 14.29 17.71 -10.77
N GLY A 339 12.98 17.46 -10.84
CA GLY A 339 12.29 16.16 -10.65
C GLY A 339 12.73 14.99 -11.54
N THR A 340 13.70 15.20 -12.42
CA THR A 340 14.41 14.14 -13.15
C THR A 340 15.26 13.20 -12.26
N GLU A 341 15.48 13.55 -10.99
CA GLU A 341 16.25 12.76 -10.02
C GLU A 341 15.44 12.22 -8.84
N ASP A 342 14.12 12.38 -8.81
CA ASP A 342 13.32 11.82 -7.71
C ASP A 342 13.28 10.29 -7.77
N VAL A 343 14.22 9.67 -7.06
CA VAL A 343 14.39 8.22 -7.00
C VAL A 343 13.18 7.50 -6.42
N SER A 344 12.36 8.15 -5.59
CA SER A 344 11.15 7.53 -5.05
C SER A 344 10.05 7.55 -6.09
N ILE A 345 9.81 8.70 -6.73
CA ILE A 345 8.71 8.81 -7.71
C ILE A 345 9.03 8.05 -9.01
N GLU A 346 10.31 7.86 -9.35
CA GLU A 346 10.74 6.96 -10.44
C GLU A 346 10.19 5.52 -10.29
N ILE A 347 9.99 5.04 -9.05
CA ILE A 347 9.38 3.72 -8.78
C ILE A 347 7.94 3.67 -9.26
N ILE A 348 7.19 4.78 -9.19
CA ILE A 348 5.80 4.82 -9.66
C ILE A 348 5.74 4.48 -11.15
N SER A 349 6.56 5.13 -11.98
CA SER A 349 6.63 4.82 -13.40
C SER A 349 7.07 3.38 -13.67
N ALA A 350 7.98 2.82 -12.87
CA ALA A 350 8.38 1.43 -12.98
C ALA A 350 7.23 0.45 -12.70
N VAL A 351 6.44 0.68 -11.66
CA VAL A 351 5.26 -0.15 -11.37
C VAL A 351 4.20 0.02 -12.46
N LEU A 352 3.98 1.23 -12.96
CA LEU A 352 3.06 1.48 -14.07
C LEU A 352 3.50 0.77 -15.36
N GLU A 353 4.79 0.72 -15.66
CA GLU A 353 5.32 -0.07 -16.79
C GLU A 353 5.04 -1.56 -16.60
N VAL A 354 5.14 -2.10 -15.37
CA VAL A 354 4.70 -3.48 -15.08
C VAL A 354 3.21 -3.65 -15.37
N PHE A 355 2.36 -2.70 -14.95
CA PHE A 355 0.91 -2.77 -15.19
C PHE A 355 0.55 -2.80 -16.68
N THR A 356 1.29 -2.09 -17.55
CA THR A 356 1.09 -2.16 -19.01
C THR A 356 1.34 -3.54 -19.61
N ARG A 357 2.02 -4.44 -18.88
CA ARG A 357 2.37 -5.79 -19.34
C ARG A 357 1.52 -6.87 -18.69
N MET A 358 0.62 -6.52 -17.76
CA MET A 358 -0.18 -7.49 -17.02
C MET A 358 -1.14 -8.29 -17.91
N ASP A 359 -1.59 -7.72 -19.04
CA ASP A 359 -2.41 -8.45 -20.00
C ASP A 359 -1.68 -9.65 -20.65
N ASN A 360 -0.34 -9.70 -20.55
CA ASN A 360 0.47 -10.82 -21.05
C ASN A 360 0.80 -11.87 -19.96
N LEU A 361 0.35 -11.66 -18.71
CA LEU A 361 0.60 -12.58 -17.58
C LEU A 361 -0.50 -13.64 -17.40
N LEU A 362 -1.59 -13.54 -18.16
CA LEU A 362 -2.68 -14.52 -18.26
C LEU A 362 -2.65 -15.22 -19.62
#